data_AF-A0A2A4N4B8-F1
#
_entry.id   AF-A0A2A4N4B8-F1
#
_cell.length_a   1.000
_cell.length_b   1.000
_cell.length_c   1.000
_cell.angle_alpha   90.00
_cell.angle_beta   90.00
_cell.angle_gamma   90.00
#
_symmetry.space_group_name_H-M   'P 1'
#
loop_
_entity.id
_entity.type
_entity.pdbx_description
1 polymer ?
#
loop_
_entity_poly.entity_id
_entity_poly.type
_entity_poly.pdbx_seq_one_letter_code
_entity_poly.pdbx_strand_id
1 'polypeptide(L)'
;MEPKENIQNLKKLVSKEKSNWLGKAKWRRENKAWLDKSASIAIRILSEIRKQKPVNRMSQKRLAEEMGVTPQYINKVVKGKENLTIETICKIERVLGISLMEVPSFYVFQEYPSPVVIYKKVERNNAQPIATKQLDFQLVGKTPNYINYIPDGTHG
;
A
#
# COMPACT_ATOMS: atom_id res chain seq x y z
N MET A 1 -13.64 -52.58 -22.38
CA MET A 1 -12.28 -52.03 -22.63
C MET A 1 -11.38 -52.50 -21.51
N GLU A 2 -10.34 -53.26 -21.85
CA GLU A 2 -9.41 -53.85 -20.88
C GLU A 2 -8.48 -52.76 -20.30
N PRO A 3 -8.12 -52.80 -19.00
CA PRO A 3 -7.24 -51.80 -18.37
C PRO A 3 -5.88 -51.61 -19.08
N LYS A 4 -5.41 -52.65 -19.78
CA LYS A 4 -4.15 -52.65 -20.54
C LYS A 4 -4.20 -51.78 -21.79
N GLU A 5 -5.37 -51.71 -22.44
CA GLU A 5 -5.61 -50.92 -23.65
C GLU A 5 -5.53 -49.41 -23.35
N ASN A 6 -6.09 -49.00 -22.22
CA ASN A 6 -6.07 -47.61 -21.76
C ASN A 6 -4.65 -47.10 -21.50
N ILE A 7 -3.77 -47.94 -20.92
CA ILE A 7 -2.37 -47.58 -20.64
C ILE A 7 -1.57 -47.41 -21.94
N GLN A 8 -1.81 -48.25 -22.95
CA GLN A 8 -1.16 -48.10 -24.25
C GLN A 8 -1.61 -46.84 -24.98
N ASN A 9 -2.91 -46.55 -24.95
CA ASN A 9 -3.46 -45.34 -25.57
C ASN A 9 -2.93 -44.07 -24.87
N LEU A 10 -2.79 -44.08 -23.54
CA LEU A 10 -2.14 -43.00 -22.80
C LEU A 10 -0.68 -42.79 -23.22
N LYS A 11 0.12 -43.86 -23.33
CA LYS A 11 1.52 -43.76 -23.76
C LYS A 11 1.68 -43.17 -25.17
N LYS A 12 0.73 -43.38 -26.08
CA LYS A 12 0.72 -42.78 -27.43
C LYS A 12 0.47 -41.27 -27.41
N LEU A 13 -0.25 -40.76 -26.41
CA LEU A 13 -0.62 -39.35 -26.26
C LEU A 13 0.42 -38.53 -25.47
N VAL A 14 1.32 -39.19 -24.74
CA VAL A 14 2.34 -38.51 -23.92
C VAL A 14 3.49 -38.02 -24.81
N SER A 15 3.78 -36.71 -24.69
CA SER A 15 4.99 -36.08 -25.24
C SER A 15 6.25 -36.86 -24.82
N LYS A 16 7.12 -37.18 -25.78
CA LYS A 16 8.43 -37.80 -25.52
C LYS A 16 9.36 -36.87 -24.74
N GLU A 17 9.15 -35.56 -24.83
CA GLU A 17 9.92 -34.55 -24.12
C GLU A 17 9.35 -34.30 -22.72
N LYS A 18 10.24 -34.23 -21.72
CA LYS A 18 9.87 -33.86 -20.35
C LYS A 18 9.47 -32.39 -20.31
N SER A 19 8.31 -32.09 -19.75
CA SER A 19 7.88 -30.71 -19.58
C SER A 19 8.77 -29.97 -18.57
N ASN A 20 9.03 -28.69 -18.81
CA ASN A 20 9.72 -27.83 -17.85
C ASN A 20 8.80 -27.44 -16.64
N TRP A 21 7.69 -28.15 -16.42
CA TRP A 21 6.76 -27.82 -15.35
C TRP A 21 7.37 -28.04 -13.98
N LEU A 22 8.05 -29.19 -13.78
CA LEU A 22 8.72 -29.53 -12.52
C LEU A 22 9.76 -28.48 -12.14
N GLY A 23 10.60 -28.07 -13.09
CA GLY A 23 11.61 -27.03 -12.88
C GLY A 23 11.00 -25.69 -12.51
N LYS A 24 9.96 -25.26 -13.24
CA LYS A 24 9.23 -24.01 -12.92
C LYS A 24 8.52 -24.07 -11.56
N ALA A 25 7.98 -25.22 -11.17
CA ALA A 25 7.34 -25.40 -9.87
C ALA A 25 8.36 -25.29 -8.73
N LYS A 26 9.50 -25.97 -8.86
CA LYS A 26 10.62 -25.89 -7.91
C LYS A 26 11.12 -24.44 -7.76
N TRP A 27 11.34 -23.74 -8.87
CA TRP A 27 11.78 -22.34 -8.86
C TRP A 27 10.78 -21.43 -8.14
N ARG A 28 9.48 -21.54 -8.40
CA ARG A 28 8.46 -20.72 -7.71
C ARG A 28 8.45 -20.97 -6.20
N ARG A 29 8.62 -22.22 -5.79
CA ARG A 29 8.68 -22.59 -4.36
C ARG A 29 9.90 -21.94 -3.68
N GLU A 30 11.06 -22.00 -4.32
CA GLU A 30 12.31 -21.42 -3.80
C GLU A 30 12.27 -19.89 -3.78
N ASN A 31 11.54 -19.27 -4.71
CA ASN A 31 11.47 -17.81 -4.90
C ASN A 31 10.19 -17.18 -4.33
N LYS A 32 9.40 -17.94 -3.56
CA LYS A 32 8.04 -17.55 -3.15
C LYS A 32 7.97 -16.18 -2.48
N ALA A 33 8.90 -15.90 -1.56
CA ALA A 33 8.86 -14.70 -0.74
C ALA A 33 8.89 -13.39 -1.56
N TRP A 34 9.79 -13.28 -2.55
CA TRP A 34 9.87 -12.07 -3.38
C TRP A 34 8.83 -12.09 -4.51
N LEU A 35 8.42 -13.27 -4.99
CA LEU A 35 7.33 -13.40 -5.96
C LEU A 35 5.99 -12.90 -5.40
N ASP A 36 5.69 -13.23 -4.14
CA ASP A 36 4.49 -12.75 -3.45
C ASP A 36 4.50 -11.21 -3.36
N LYS A 37 5.63 -10.61 -2.96
CA LYS A 37 5.81 -9.15 -2.93
C LYS A 37 5.68 -8.52 -4.32
N SER A 38 6.31 -9.12 -5.33
CA SER A 38 6.26 -8.64 -6.72
C SER A 38 4.82 -8.69 -7.27
N ALA A 39 4.07 -9.74 -6.95
CA ALA A 39 2.65 -9.86 -7.30
C ALA A 39 1.80 -8.77 -6.60
N SER A 40 2.02 -8.51 -5.31
CA SER A 40 1.33 -7.43 -4.58
C SER A 40 1.59 -6.05 -5.21
N ILE A 41 2.86 -5.76 -5.55
CA ILE A 41 3.25 -4.53 -6.25
C ILE A 41 2.54 -4.43 -7.61
N ALA A 42 2.55 -5.52 -8.39
CA ALA A 42 1.89 -5.57 -9.70
C ALA A 42 0.38 -5.28 -9.61
N ILE A 43 -0.31 -5.88 -8.64
CA ILE A 43 -1.74 -5.64 -8.40
C ILE A 43 -1.97 -4.16 -8.03
N ARG A 44 -1.12 -3.59 -7.17
CA ARG A 44 -1.23 -2.19 -6.76
C ARG A 44 -1.06 -1.23 -7.93
N ILE A 45 -0.05 -1.45 -8.78
CA ILE A 45 0.18 -0.68 -10.02
C ILE A 45 -1.04 -0.77 -10.95
N LEU A 46 -1.53 -1.98 -11.22
CA LEU A 46 -2.68 -2.18 -12.11
C LEU A 46 -3.96 -1.51 -11.58
N SER A 47 -4.14 -1.52 -10.27
CA SER A 47 -5.27 -0.89 -9.59
C SER A 47 -5.21 0.63 -9.75
N GLU A 48 -4.02 1.22 -9.55
CA GLU A 48 -3.85 2.67 -9.71
C GLU A 48 -3.98 3.11 -11.16
N ILE A 49 -3.42 2.36 -12.13
CA ILE A 49 -3.62 2.63 -13.57
C ILE A 49 -5.12 2.66 -13.89
N ARG A 50 -5.90 1.69 -13.39
CA ARG A 50 -7.35 1.63 -13.62
C ARG A 50 -8.08 2.82 -13.00
N LYS A 51 -7.69 3.22 -11.79
CA LYS A 51 -8.26 4.35 -11.06
C LYS A 51 -7.99 5.69 -11.76
N GLN A 52 -6.79 5.87 -12.33
CA GLN A 52 -6.41 7.12 -13.01
C GLN A 52 -6.84 7.17 -14.47
N LYS A 53 -7.14 6.02 -15.10
CA LYS A 53 -7.60 5.93 -16.49
C LYS A 53 -8.70 6.95 -16.87
N PRO A 54 -9.79 7.15 -16.10
CA PRO A 54 -10.79 8.15 -16.45
C PRO A 54 -10.30 9.61 -16.32
N VAL A 55 -9.34 9.87 -15.42
CA VAL A 55 -8.86 11.23 -15.11
C VAL A 55 -7.86 11.71 -16.14
N ASN A 56 -6.88 10.86 -16.46
CA ASN A 56 -5.74 11.26 -17.28
C ASN A 56 -5.43 10.27 -18.42
N ARG A 57 -6.30 9.28 -18.67
CA ARG A 57 -6.07 8.21 -19.67
C ARG A 57 -4.83 7.36 -19.35
N MET A 58 -4.52 7.17 -18.06
CA MET A 58 -3.42 6.31 -17.63
C MET A 58 -3.53 4.90 -18.24
N SER A 59 -2.39 4.37 -18.68
CA SER A 59 -2.25 3.05 -19.26
C SER A 59 -0.84 2.51 -19.00
N GLN A 60 -0.61 1.21 -19.20
CA GLN A 60 0.74 0.63 -19.09
C GLN A 60 1.71 1.25 -20.10
N LYS A 61 1.22 1.60 -21.30
CA LYS A 61 2.03 2.28 -22.32
C LYS A 61 2.44 3.67 -21.86
N ARG A 62 1.48 4.44 -21.33
CA ARG A 62 1.76 5.78 -20.79
C ARG A 62 2.72 5.73 -19.60
N LEU A 63 2.52 4.79 -18.67
CA LEU A 63 3.46 4.57 -17.57
C LEU A 63 4.87 4.27 -18.09
N ALA A 64 5.00 3.47 -19.16
CA ALA A 64 6.30 3.20 -19.77
C ALA A 64 6.95 4.47 -20.35
N GLU A 65 6.16 5.30 -21.04
CA GLU A 65 6.59 6.58 -21.60
C GLU A 65 7.07 7.54 -20.50
N GLU A 66 6.30 7.72 -19.41
CA GLU A 66 6.67 8.60 -18.29
C GLU A 66 7.87 8.08 -17.49
N MET A 67 8.08 6.76 -17.48
CA MET A 67 9.24 6.11 -16.88
C MET A 67 10.49 6.15 -17.78
N GLY A 68 10.35 6.47 -19.08
CA GLY A 68 11.43 6.37 -20.05
C GLY A 68 11.89 4.93 -20.31
N VAL A 69 11.00 3.95 -20.21
CA VAL A 69 11.29 2.51 -20.37
C VAL A 69 10.41 1.87 -21.46
N THR A 70 10.74 0.64 -21.83
CA THR A 70 9.95 -0.08 -22.84
C THR A 70 8.59 -0.55 -22.27
N PRO A 71 7.50 -0.54 -23.06
CA PRO A 71 6.23 -1.14 -22.65
C PRO A 71 6.34 -2.62 -22.29
N GLN A 72 7.26 -3.34 -22.94
CA GLN A 72 7.58 -4.74 -22.64
C GLN A 72 8.11 -4.91 -21.22
N TYR A 73 8.94 -3.97 -20.75
CA TYR A 73 9.40 -3.97 -19.36
C TYR A 73 8.23 -3.81 -18.39
N ILE A 74 7.40 -2.78 -18.57
CA ILE A 74 6.20 -2.57 -17.72
C ILE A 74 5.27 -3.80 -17.73
N ASN A 75 5.14 -4.50 -18.87
CA ASN A 75 4.38 -5.74 -18.95
C ASN A 75 4.97 -6.86 -18.07
N LYS A 76 6.29 -6.98 -17.96
CA LYS A 76 6.92 -7.92 -17.01
C LYS A 76 6.67 -7.51 -15.55
N VAL A 77 6.75 -6.22 -15.27
CA VAL A 77 6.49 -5.65 -13.93
C VAL A 77 5.05 -5.94 -13.49
N VAL A 78 4.05 -5.60 -14.30
CA VAL A 78 2.63 -5.82 -13.96
C VAL A 78 2.20 -7.30 -14.00
N LYS A 79 3.08 -8.20 -14.44
CA LYS A 79 2.92 -9.65 -14.32
C LYS A 79 3.58 -10.23 -13.06
N GLY A 80 4.27 -9.41 -12.26
CA GLY A 80 5.00 -9.85 -11.07
C GLY A 80 6.18 -10.77 -11.38
N LYS A 81 6.74 -10.68 -12.59
CA LYS A 81 7.85 -11.53 -13.05
C LYS A 81 9.21 -10.82 -13.03
N GLU A 82 9.22 -9.55 -12.68
CA GLU A 82 10.42 -8.73 -12.65
C GLU A 82 10.93 -8.60 -11.21
N ASN A 83 12.26 -8.68 -11.05
CA ASN A 83 12.94 -8.32 -9.82
C ASN A 83 13.27 -6.82 -9.88
N LEU A 84 12.40 -6.00 -9.30
CA LEU A 84 12.50 -4.54 -9.37
C LEU A 84 13.66 -4.02 -8.52
N THR A 85 14.45 -3.09 -9.06
CA THR A 85 15.37 -2.30 -8.26
C THR A 85 14.60 -1.30 -7.41
N ILE A 86 15.17 -0.89 -6.27
CA ILE A 86 14.60 0.17 -5.41
C ILE A 86 14.36 1.45 -6.22
N GLU A 87 15.32 1.84 -7.05
CA GLU A 87 15.19 2.99 -7.96
C GLU A 87 13.95 2.88 -8.87
N THR A 88 13.69 1.70 -9.42
CA THR A 88 12.51 1.47 -10.28
C THR A 88 11.23 1.64 -9.48
N ILE A 89 11.18 1.09 -8.26
CA ILE A 89 10.02 1.23 -7.37
C ILE A 89 9.75 2.71 -7.11
N CYS A 90 10.76 3.48 -6.69
CA CYS A 90 10.61 4.91 -6.42
C CYS A 90 10.17 5.72 -7.65
N LYS A 91 10.66 5.38 -8.84
CA LYS A 91 10.22 6.03 -10.08
C LYS A 91 8.74 5.75 -10.37
N ILE A 92 8.29 4.50 -10.20
CA ILE A 92 6.88 4.14 -10.39
C ILE A 92 6.00 4.85 -9.36
N GLU A 93 6.42 4.89 -8.08
CA GLU A 93 5.74 5.61 -7.01
C GLU A 93 5.56 7.09 -7.35
N ARG A 94 6.62 7.75 -7.86
CA ARG A 94 6.58 9.15 -8.27
C ARG A 94 5.64 9.40 -9.46
N VAL A 95 5.67 8.53 -10.47
CA VAL A 95 4.81 8.66 -11.66
C VAL A 95 3.34 8.45 -11.29
N LEU A 96 3.04 7.44 -10.48
CA LEU A 96 1.67 7.09 -10.12
C LEU A 96 1.13 7.82 -8.89
N GLY A 97 1.98 8.47 -8.09
CA GLY A 97 1.59 9.12 -6.84
C GLY A 97 1.11 8.15 -5.77
N ILE A 98 1.77 6.99 -5.64
CA ILE A 98 1.42 5.92 -4.68
C ILE A 98 2.65 5.45 -3.91
N SER A 99 2.44 4.73 -2.81
CA SER A 99 3.48 3.93 -2.16
C SER A 99 3.33 2.45 -2.53
N LEU A 100 4.47 1.82 -2.83
CA LEU A 100 4.64 0.40 -3.19
C LEU A 100 5.51 -0.34 -2.18
N MET A 101 6.46 0.36 -1.53
CA MET A 101 7.36 -0.21 -0.54
C MET A 101 7.54 0.76 0.63
N GLU A 102 7.52 0.23 1.85
CA GLU A 102 7.83 0.97 3.07
C GLU A 102 8.94 0.25 3.84
N VAL A 103 9.82 1.03 4.45
CA VAL A 103 10.84 0.52 5.38
C VAL A 103 10.25 0.61 6.79
N PRO A 104 10.18 -0.49 7.56
CA PRO A 104 9.70 -0.43 8.93
C PRO A 104 10.48 0.61 9.73
N SER A 105 9.79 1.59 10.27
CA SER A 105 10.33 2.52 11.25
C SER A 105 9.90 2.09 12.64
N PHE A 106 10.84 2.11 13.59
CA PHE A 106 10.52 1.91 14.99
C PHE A 106 10.11 3.26 15.57
N TYR A 107 8.84 3.40 15.94
CA TYR A 107 8.39 4.54 16.73
C TYR A 107 8.64 4.22 18.21
N VAL A 108 9.58 4.94 18.81
CA VAL A 108 9.69 4.96 20.27
C VAL A 108 8.57 5.86 20.77
N PHE A 109 7.56 5.28 21.41
CA PHE A 109 6.61 6.05 22.20
C PHE A 109 7.37 6.71 23.36
N GLN A 110 7.73 7.98 23.20
CA GLN A 110 8.19 8.78 24.33
C GLN A 110 6.93 9.29 25.03
N GLU A 111 6.65 8.74 26.21
CA GLU A 111 5.76 9.38 27.17
C GLU A 111 6.45 10.66 27.62
N TYR A 112 6.14 11.77 26.96
CA TYR A 112 6.47 13.07 27.53
C TYR A 112 5.59 13.22 28.77
N PRO A 113 6.15 13.41 29.97
CA PRO A 113 5.35 13.88 31.08
C PRO A 113 4.80 15.23 30.65
N SER A 114 3.54 15.27 30.21
CA SER A 114 2.83 16.53 30.05
C SER A 114 2.88 17.16 31.43
N PRO A 115 3.52 18.32 31.62
CA PRO A 115 3.39 19.02 32.88
C PRO A 115 1.89 19.19 33.07
N VAL A 116 1.35 18.60 34.13
CA VAL A 116 -0.04 18.81 34.50
C VAL A 116 -0.14 20.31 34.78
N VAL A 117 -0.53 21.08 33.76
CA VAL A 117 -0.88 22.47 33.92
C VAL A 117 -2.20 22.42 34.67
N ILE A 118 -2.11 22.38 36.00
CA ILE A 118 -3.25 22.66 36.85
C ILE A 118 -3.57 24.12 36.57
N TYR A 119 -4.49 24.35 35.63
CA TYR A 119 -5.12 25.65 35.51
C TYR A 119 -5.82 25.87 36.85
N LYS A 120 -5.15 26.57 37.76
CA LYS A 120 -5.83 27.12 38.93
C LYS A 120 -6.93 27.99 38.34
N LYS A 121 -8.18 27.55 38.50
CA LYS A 121 -9.34 28.35 38.09
C LYS A 121 -9.18 29.70 38.78
N VAL A 122 -8.80 30.73 38.04
CA VAL A 122 -8.75 32.08 38.58
C VAL A 122 -10.20 32.48 38.72
N GLU A 123 -10.70 32.51 39.96
CA GLU A 123 -12.02 33.03 40.27
C GLU A 123 -12.00 34.54 40.05
N ARG A 124 -12.17 34.96 38.79
CA ARG A 124 -11.99 36.37 38.44
C ARG A 124 -13.08 37.28 39.01
N ASN A 125 -14.25 36.78 39.45
CA ASN A 125 -15.39 37.65 39.78
C ASN A 125 -16.43 37.08 40.79
N ASN A 126 -16.07 36.43 41.91
CA ASN A 126 -17.04 35.98 42.95
C ASN A 126 -18.36 35.35 42.41
N ALA A 127 -18.32 34.71 41.25
CA ALA A 127 -19.52 34.40 40.50
C ALA A 127 -20.16 33.13 41.08
N GLN A 128 -21.32 33.29 41.71
CA GLN A 128 -22.16 32.17 42.17
C GLN A 128 -22.74 31.46 40.93
N PRO A 129 -22.63 30.13 40.81
CA PRO A 129 -23.18 29.41 39.67
C PRO A 129 -24.72 29.45 39.70
N ILE A 130 -25.34 29.91 38.61
CA ILE A 130 -26.81 30.01 38.49
C ILE A 130 -27.45 28.64 38.18
N ALA A 131 -26.65 27.66 37.71
CA ALA A 131 -27.04 26.25 37.62
C ALA A 131 -25.80 25.36 37.42
N THR A 132 -25.79 24.17 38.03
CA THR A 132 -24.74 23.15 37.83
C THR A 132 -25.18 22.19 36.73
N LYS A 133 -24.70 22.36 35.49
CA LYS A 133 -24.89 21.35 34.45
C LYS A 133 -23.67 20.43 34.45
N GLN A 134 -23.87 19.19 34.86
CA GLN A 134 -22.86 18.14 34.79
C GLN A 134 -22.72 17.74 33.31
N LEU A 135 -21.54 17.96 32.72
CA LEU A 135 -21.25 17.53 31.35
C LEU A 135 -20.35 16.29 31.44
N ASP A 136 -20.94 15.12 31.19
CA ASP A 136 -20.19 13.87 31.09
C ASP A 136 -19.49 13.82 29.71
N PHE A 137 -18.17 14.04 29.69
CA PHE A 137 -17.37 13.80 28.50
C PHE A 137 -16.97 12.33 28.42
N GLN A 138 -17.62 11.58 27.53
CA GLN A 138 -17.13 10.27 27.08
C GLN A 138 -16.06 10.51 26.00
N LEU A 139 -14.80 10.23 26.31
CA LEU A 139 -13.71 10.26 25.32
C LEU A 139 -13.83 9.07 24.36
N VAL A 140 -14.60 9.24 23.28
CA VAL A 140 -14.58 8.29 22.17
C VAL A 140 -13.50 8.73 21.19
N GLY A 141 -12.43 7.94 21.12
CA GLY A 141 -11.24 8.20 20.31
C GLY A 141 -11.57 8.49 18.85
N LYS A 142 -11.41 9.74 18.44
CA LYS A 142 -11.16 10.16 17.06
C LYS A 142 -10.08 11.23 17.09
N THR A 143 -9.02 10.99 16.34
CA THR A 143 -7.85 11.87 16.17
C THR A 143 -8.28 13.31 15.86
N PRO A 144 -7.73 14.34 16.52
CA PRO A 144 -8.04 15.73 16.17
C PRO A 144 -7.46 16.05 14.78
N ASN A 145 -8.33 16.46 13.85
CA ASN A 145 -7.89 17.22 12.68
C ASN A 145 -7.42 18.59 13.16
N TYR A 146 -6.15 18.93 12.95
CA TYR A 146 -5.66 20.28 13.18
C TYR A 146 -6.32 21.23 12.17
N ILE A 147 -7.27 22.04 12.64
CA ILE A 147 -7.71 23.22 11.92
C ILE A 147 -6.54 24.23 11.90
N ASN A 148 -6.10 24.60 10.71
CA ASN A 148 -5.08 25.63 10.52
C ASN A 148 -5.55 26.93 11.18
N TYR A 149 -4.77 27.43 12.14
CA TYR A 149 -4.96 28.74 12.75
C TYR A 149 -4.67 29.81 11.69
N ILE A 150 -5.68 30.63 11.35
CA ILE A 150 -5.48 31.88 10.63
C ILE A 150 -5.46 32.98 11.69
N PRO A 151 -4.31 33.63 11.97
CA PRO A 151 -4.28 34.75 12.89
C PRO A 151 -5.01 35.95 12.29
N ASP A 152 -6.17 36.31 12.86
CA ASP A 152 -6.78 37.62 12.66
C ASP A 152 -6.24 38.58 13.73
N GLY A 153 -5.05 39.13 13.48
CA GLY A 153 -4.40 40.07 14.38
C GLY A 153 -5.36 41.18 14.82
N THR A 154 -5.54 41.33 16.14
CA THR A 154 -6.21 42.49 16.73
C THR A 154 -5.34 43.72 16.48
N HIS A 155 -5.79 44.59 15.58
CA HIS A 155 -5.26 45.93 15.45
C HIS A 155 -5.78 46.75 16.64
N GLY A 156 -4.87 47.11 17.53
CA GLY A 156 -5.05 48.09 18.60
C GLY A 156 -3.81 48.94 18.68
#